data_AF-A0A522CFV7-F1
#
_entry.id   AF-A0A522CFV7-F1
#
_cell.length_a   1.000
_cell.length_b   1.000
_cell.length_c   1.000
_cell.angle_alpha   90.00
_cell.angle_beta   90.00
_cell.angle_gamma   90.00
#
_symmetry.space_group_name_H-M   'P 1'
#
loop_
_entity.id
_entity.type
_entity.pdbx_description
1 polymer ?
#
loop_
_entity_poly.entity_id
_entity_poly.type
_entity_poly.pdbx_seq_one_letter_code
_entity_poly.pdbx_strand_id
1 'polypeptide(L)'
;MASYEAKQSSALIKKLFLVPPKPGVYLFKGPKENVLYVGKAKNLRNRLRSYFQKSAALDDRKASMVKHIRDFSYVVTGNELEALVLEANLIKQYKPRFNVILRDDKNYPYLKLTINEEWPRLEVVRKIKKDGSLYFGPYVPASGMWEALAFIRRNFLLRPCKYLLDKPMRPCIQLQMEKCPAPCAGLIAKGEYMRTVEDVRLFLRGEKKGLLDELENRMEKFSEELRFEDAARIRDSINNLKHIWESQKVVVPELGDIDVIGYHIEGSKASFQVFFIRNGVMIGMRDFFLKETGGIHIKELLHNFIEQFYAKEIIPPDEIILRSRPEGAAALTTWLKEKKGKRVRIIAPAEGKRFELLQMTEENARIIFENKKQHGFDDVLETLKQRLAIPKVPDSIGGLDVSTISGSESVGAFVFWAEGEFKKDLYRHLKIKTVEGMDDYSMMREIAERVIKNLGDRLPSLMIIDGGKGQLEAAGKAFDEYNIKDTDIISIAKKPDRAFAARLKQPLDLEDRSPSSLLLKKIRDEAHRFAISFHRKLRDKRLMESPLEKIRGIGKKRRLALLRHFGSIEDIRKAVVDDIAGIKGFNKKIAEKIIEGLRGKNEI
;
A
#
# COMPACT_ATOMS: atom_id res chain seq x y z
N MET A 1 -31.48 -28.52 -23.06
CA MET A 1 -30.39 -28.30 -22.07
C MET A 1 -29.59 -29.58 -21.77
N ALA A 2 -30.25 -30.70 -21.42
CA ALA A 2 -29.57 -31.97 -21.12
C ALA A 2 -28.64 -32.51 -22.25
N SER A 3 -29.00 -32.32 -23.53
CA SER A 3 -28.15 -32.76 -24.66
C SER A 3 -26.90 -31.89 -24.87
N TYR A 4 -26.92 -30.64 -24.41
CA TYR A 4 -25.78 -29.71 -24.51
C TYR A 4 -24.76 -29.96 -23.38
N GLU A 5 -25.24 -30.20 -22.15
CA GLU A 5 -24.41 -30.57 -21.00
C GLU A 5 -23.74 -31.94 -21.16
N ALA A 6 -24.43 -32.92 -21.78
CA ALA A 6 -23.87 -34.23 -22.10
C ALA A 6 -22.78 -34.14 -23.19
N LYS A 7 -22.98 -33.34 -24.25
CA LYS A 7 -21.96 -33.09 -25.29
C LYS A 7 -20.73 -32.38 -24.73
N GLN A 8 -20.92 -31.36 -23.88
CA GLN A 8 -19.83 -30.64 -23.22
C GLN A 8 -18.99 -31.51 -22.29
N SER A 9 -19.64 -32.36 -21.48
CA SER A 9 -18.94 -33.33 -20.63
C SER A 9 -18.06 -34.28 -21.47
N SER A 10 -18.55 -34.73 -22.63
CA SER A 10 -17.75 -35.62 -23.51
C SER A 10 -16.51 -34.94 -24.11
N ALA A 11 -16.59 -33.65 -24.43
CA ALA A 11 -15.47 -32.89 -25.00
C ALA A 11 -14.37 -32.61 -23.97
N LEU A 12 -14.75 -32.25 -22.73
CA LEU A 12 -13.83 -32.08 -21.59
C LEU A 12 -13.11 -33.40 -21.27
N ILE A 13 -13.84 -34.52 -21.26
CA ILE A 13 -13.26 -35.85 -21.02
C ILE A 13 -12.25 -36.22 -22.11
N LYS A 14 -12.55 -35.96 -23.40
CA LYS A 14 -11.59 -36.19 -24.50
C LYS A 14 -10.32 -35.34 -24.34
N LYS A 15 -10.47 -34.05 -24.02
CA LYS A 15 -9.33 -33.14 -23.79
C LYS A 15 -8.46 -33.60 -22.60
N LEU A 16 -9.06 -34.25 -21.60
CA LEU A 16 -8.38 -34.80 -20.44
C LEU A 16 -7.36 -35.91 -20.79
N PHE A 17 -7.60 -36.70 -21.85
CA PHE A 17 -6.69 -37.76 -22.28
C PHE A 17 -5.40 -37.22 -22.90
N LEU A 18 -5.46 -36.03 -23.50
CA LEU A 18 -4.32 -35.36 -24.14
C LEU A 18 -3.38 -34.69 -23.13
N VAL A 19 -3.81 -34.55 -21.88
CA VAL A 19 -3.00 -33.93 -20.82
C VAL A 19 -1.77 -34.79 -20.52
N PRO A 20 -0.55 -34.22 -20.52
CA PRO A 20 0.66 -34.97 -20.19
C PRO A 20 0.75 -35.29 -18.69
N PRO A 21 1.38 -36.41 -18.29
CA PRO A 21 1.62 -36.75 -16.89
C PRO A 21 2.85 -36.02 -16.33
N LYS A 22 2.94 -34.71 -16.60
CA LYS A 22 4.04 -33.83 -16.18
C LYS A 22 3.56 -32.84 -15.10
N PRO A 23 4.47 -32.26 -14.32
CA PRO A 23 4.12 -31.17 -13.40
C PRO A 23 3.68 -29.93 -14.17
N GLY A 24 2.84 -29.12 -13.54
CA GLY A 24 2.41 -27.86 -14.13
C GLY A 24 1.22 -27.24 -13.41
N VAL A 25 0.70 -26.17 -14.02
CA VAL A 25 -0.44 -25.40 -13.53
C VAL A 25 -1.61 -25.56 -14.48
N TYR A 26 -2.82 -25.75 -13.95
CA TYR A 26 -4.06 -25.78 -14.72
C TYR A 26 -4.98 -24.63 -14.31
N LEU A 27 -5.81 -24.20 -15.26
CA LEU A 27 -6.80 -23.15 -15.09
C LEU A 27 -8.16 -23.69 -15.52
N PHE A 28 -9.13 -23.66 -14.62
CA PHE A 28 -10.53 -23.92 -14.95
C PHE A 28 -11.20 -22.64 -15.40
N LYS A 29 -11.97 -22.73 -16.48
CA LYS A 29 -12.62 -21.60 -17.14
C LYS A 29 -14.13 -21.81 -17.19
N GLY A 30 -14.86 -20.73 -16.97
CA GLY A 30 -16.31 -20.66 -17.09
C GLY A 30 -16.75 -20.10 -18.44
N PRO A 31 -17.98 -19.57 -18.52
CA PRO A 31 -18.44 -18.86 -19.70
C PRO A 31 -17.54 -17.66 -20.04
N LYS A 32 -17.40 -17.35 -21.34
CA LYS A 32 -16.59 -16.21 -21.85
C LYS A 32 -15.11 -16.23 -21.43
N GLU A 33 -14.49 -17.41 -21.32
CA GLU A 33 -13.06 -17.56 -20.94
C GLU A 33 -12.70 -17.03 -19.54
N ASN A 34 -13.69 -16.78 -18.67
CA ASN A 34 -13.42 -16.31 -17.31
C ASN A 34 -12.73 -17.39 -16.46
N VAL A 35 -11.56 -17.10 -15.89
CA VAL A 35 -10.81 -18.04 -15.04
C VAL A 35 -11.51 -18.19 -13.69
N LEU A 36 -12.03 -19.38 -13.43
CA LEU A 36 -12.75 -19.73 -12.20
C LEU A 36 -11.79 -20.19 -11.10
N TYR A 37 -10.74 -20.93 -11.48
CA TYR A 37 -9.77 -21.50 -10.56
C TYR A 37 -8.42 -21.74 -11.24
N VAL A 38 -7.36 -21.60 -10.48
CA VAL A 38 -5.99 -21.95 -10.84
C VAL A 38 -5.49 -22.97 -9.82
N GLY A 39 -4.89 -24.07 -10.28
CA GLY A 39 -4.35 -25.11 -9.41
C GLY A 39 -3.02 -25.65 -9.92
N LYS A 40 -2.11 -26.05 -9.04
CA LYS A 40 -0.90 -26.82 -9.42
C LYS A 40 -1.07 -28.33 -9.30
N ALA A 41 -0.24 -29.06 -10.04
CA ALA A 41 -0.18 -30.52 -9.99
C ALA A 41 1.26 -31.02 -10.17
N LYS A 42 1.64 -32.04 -9.39
CA LYS A 42 2.83 -32.88 -9.70
C LYS A 42 2.64 -33.67 -10.99
N ASN A 43 1.40 -34.07 -11.26
CA ASN A 43 0.99 -34.78 -12.45
C ASN A 43 -0.36 -34.20 -12.91
N LEU A 44 -0.32 -33.37 -13.95
CA LEU A 44 -1.48 -32.68 -14.49
C LEU A 44 -2.60 -33.65 -14.88
N ARG A 45 -2.27 -34.77 -15.52
CA ARG A 45 -3.24 -35.78 -15.96
C ARG A 45 -4.02 -36.35 -14.78
N ASN A 46 -3.32 -36.81 -13.74
CA ASN A 46 -3.96 -37.42 -12.57
C ASN A 46 -4.77 -36.38 -11.78
N ARG A 47 -4.23 -35.18 -11.60
CA ARG A 47 -4.89 -34.12 -10.84
C ARG A 47 -6.15 -33.60 -11.55
N LEU A 48 -6.12 -33.41 -12.87
CA LEU A 48 -7.32 -33.00 -13.60
C LEU A 48 -8.38 -34.10 -13.60
N ARG A 49 -7.98 -35.38 -13.71
CA ARG A 49 -8.89 -36.54 -13.59
C ARG A 49 -9.63 -36.58 -12.27
N SER A 50 -8.97 -36.25 -11.16
CA SER A 50 -9.61 -36.32 -9.84
C SER A 50 -10.78 -35.34 -9.67
N TYR A 51 -10.89 -34.28 -10.47
CA TYR A 51 -12.05 -33.36 -10.38
C TYR A 51 -13.31 -33.89 -11.08
N PHE A 52 -13.17 -34.80 -12.03
CA PHE A 52 -14.28 -35.28 -12.87
C PHE A 52 -14.67 -36.73 -12.58
N GLN A 53 -14.06 -37.36 -11.57
CA GLN A 53 -14.44 -38.70 -11.11
C GLN A 53 -15.64 -38.61 -10.17
N LYS A 54 -16.66 -39.45 -10.39
CA LYS A 54 -17.88 -39.53 -9.55
C LYS A 54 -17.59 -39.92 -8.10
N SER A 55 -16.45 -40.55 -7.83
CA SER A 55 -16.00 -41.00 -6.50
C SER A 55 -15.01 -40.05 -5.81
N ALA A 56 -14.78 -38.86 -6.37
CA ALA A 56 -13.83 -37.92 -5.80
C ALA A 56 -14.42 -37.28 -4.54
N ALA A 57 -13.73 -37.42 -3.40
CA ALA A 57 -13.98 -36.66 -2.19
C ALA A 57 -13.54 -35.20 -2.39
N LEU A 58 -14.34 -34.46 -3.17
CA LEU A 58 -14.14 -33.03 -3.39
C LEU A 58 -14.81 -32.27 -2.25
N ASP A 59 -14.15 -31.23 -1.76
CA ASP A 59 -14.77 -30.27 -0.84
C ASP A 59 -15.95 -29.55 -1.51
N ASP A 60 -16.90 -29.06 -0.70
CA ASP A 60 -18.14 -28.43 -1.19
C ASP A 60 -17.89 -27.27 -2.17
N ARG A 61 -16.79 -26.55 -1.97
CA ARG A 61 -16.35 -25.46 -2.83
C ARG A 61 -15.93 -25.97 -4.22
N LYS A 62 -15.06 -26.98 -4.28
CA LYS A 62 -14.61 -27.62 -5.51
C LYS A 62 -15.78 -28.32 -6.20
N ALA A 63 -16.69 -28.96 -5.47
CA ALA A 63 -17.89 -29.56 -6.04
C ALA A 63 -18.82 -28.52 -6.70
N SER A 64 -19.02 -27.37 -6.06
CA SER A 64 -19.77 -26.23 -6.64
C SER A 64 -19.06 -25.63 -7.85
N MET A 65 -17.74 -25.49 -7.79
CA MET A 65 -16.92 -25.01 -8.90
C MET A 65 -17.05 -25.89 -10.14
N VAL A 66 -16.97 -27.22 -9.99
CA VAL A 66 -17.02 -28.18 -11.11
C VAL A 66 -18.29 -28.01 -11.95
N LYS A 67 -19.43 -27.65 -11.34
CA LYS A 67 -20.69 -27.37 -12.04
C LYS A 67 -20.62 -26.18 -13.00
N HIS A 68 -19.66 -25.27 -12.80
CA HIS A 68 -19.52 -24.04 -13.59
C HIS A 68 -18.41 -24.12 -14.64
N ILE A 69 -17.64 -25.22 -14.67
CA ILE A 69 -16.53 -25.40 -15.61
C ILE A 69 -17.08 -25.62 -17.03
N ARG A 70 -16.58 -24.83 -17.98
CA ARG A 70 -16.87 -24.97 -19.42
C ARG A 70 -15.65 -25.42 -20.21
N ASP A 71 -14.45 -25.03 -19.78
CA ASP A 71 -13.18 -25.48 -20.36
C ASP A 71 -12.05 -25.45 -19.33
N PHE A 72 -10.89 -26.02 -19.67
CA PHE A 72 -9.66 -25.86 -18.91
C PHE A 72 -8.44 -25.65 -19.82
N SER A 73 -7.42 -24.97 -19.30
CA SER A 73 -6.10 -24.86 -19.93
C SER A 73 -5.01 -25.30 -18.96
N TYR A 74 -3.83 -25.64 -19.44
CA TYR A 74 -2.69 -25.99 -18.58
C TYR A 74 -1.37 -25.47 -19.16
N VAL A 75 -0.41 -25.26 -18.27
CA VAL A 75 0.98 -24.93 -18.58
C VAL A 75 1.85 -25.99 -17.93
N VAL A 76 2.63 -26.71 -18.73
CA VAL A 76 3.60 -27.70 -18.23
C VAL A 76 4.84 -26.95 -17.72
N THR A 77 5.33 -27.32 -16.56
CA THR A 77 6.57 -26.78 -15.98
C THR A 77 7.66 -27.84 -15.93
N GLY A 78 8.91 -27.42 -15.76
CA GLY A 78 10.05 -28.32 -15.65
C GLY A 78 10.03 -29.13 -14.35
N ASN A 79 9.49 -28.56 -13.27
CA ASN A 79 9.40 -29.18 -11.96
C ASN A 79 8.22 -28.63 -11.13
N GLU A 80 8.03 -29.19 -9.93
CA GLU A 80 6.97 -28.78 -8.99
C GLU A 80 7.18 -27.36 -8.43
N LEU A 81 8.42 -26.90 -8.32
CA LEU A 81 8.76 -25.56 -7.82
C LEU A 81 8.31 -24.46 -8.80
N GLU A 82 8.58 -24.65 -10.08
CA GLU A 82 8.10 -23.77 -11.14
C GLU A 82 6.58 -23.75 -11.22
N ALA A 83 5.92 -24.90 -11.02
CA ALA A 83 4.45 -24.97 -10.97
C ALA A 83 3.90 -24.14 -9.81
N LEU A 84 4.54 -24.21 -8.64
CA LEU A 84 4.19 -23.45 -7.44
C LEU A 84 4.35 -21.94 -7.70
N VAL A 85 5.50 -21.49 -8.21
CA VAL A 85 5.69 -20.07 -8.53
C VAL A 85 4.68 -19.57 -9.57
N LEU A 86 4.43 -20.35 -10.61
CA LEU A 86 3.50 -19.99 -11.68
C LEU A 86 2.05 -19.92 -11.18
N GLU A 87 1.61 -20.85 -10.33
CA GLU A 87 0.28 -20.85 -9.72
C GLU A 87 0.06 -19.57 -8.92
N ALA A 88 0.95 -19.23 -8.00
CA ALA A 88 0.84 -18.03 -7.18
C ALA A 88 0.74 -16.75 -8.05
N ASN A 89 1.51 -16.69 -9.15
CA ASN A 89 1.46 -15.58 -10.10
C ASN A 89 0.13 -15.51 -10.86
N LEU A 90 -0.39 -16.65 -11.32
CA LEU A 90 -1.66 -16.72 -12.05
C LEU A 90 -2.86 -16.43 -11.14
N ILE A 91 -2.84 -16.88 -9.87
CA ILE A 91 -3.86 -16.50 -8.87
C ILE A 91 -3.85 -14.98 -8.66
N LYS A 92 -2.66 -14.38 -8.53
CA LYS A 92 -2.50 -12.94 -8.38
C LYS A 92 -3.01 -12.16 -9.60
N GLN A 93 -2.77 -12.69 -10.81
CA GLN A 93 -3.17 -12.07 -12.08
C GLN A 93 -4.68 -12.15 -12.31
N TYR A 94 -5.26 -13.35 -12.20
CA TYR A 94 -6.66 -13.60 -12.56
C TYR A 94 -7.63 -13.39 -11.40
N LYS A 95 -7.15 -13.43 -10.14
CA LYS A 95 -7.95 -13.40 -8.91
C LYS A 95 -9.21 -14.28 -9.02
N PRO A 96 -9.05 -15.59 -9.32
CA PRO A 96 -10.17 -16.45 -9.64
C PRO A 96 -11.10 -16.62 -8.44
N ARG A 97 -12.41 -16.61 -8.70
CA ARG A 97 -13.46 -16.69 -7.66
C ARG A 97 -13.27 -17.87 -6.70
N PHE A 98 -12.84 -19.02 -7.20
CA PHE A 98 -12.72 -20.24 -6.39
C PHE A 98 -11.30 -20.46 -5.82
N ASN A 99 -10.37 -19.53 -5.94
CA ASN A 99 -9.10 -19.59 -5.21
C ASN A 99 -9.20 -18.87 -3.87
N VAL A 100 -8.44 -19.33 -2.87
CA VAL A 100 -8.18 -18.51 -1.68
C VAL A 100 -7.26 -17.38 -2.12
N ILE A 101 -7.59 -16.12 -1.82
CA ILE A 101 -6.79 -14.97 -2.25
C ILE A 101 -6.42 -14.14 -1.04
N LEU A 102 -5.12 -13.92 -0.83
CA LEU A 102 -4.63 -12.90 0.09
C LEU A 102 -4.92 -11.51 -0.49
N ARG A 103 -5.92 -10.82 0.06
CA ARG A 103 -6.38 -9.50 -0.42
C ARG A 103 -5.39 -8.34 -0.24
N ASP A 104 -4.27 -8.56 0.46
CA ASP A 104 -3.20 -7.57 0.62
C ASP A 104 -2.20 -7.65 -0.53
N ASP A 105 -2.12 -6.61 -1.38
CA ASP A 105 -1.21 -6.53 -2.53
C ASP A 105 0.06 -5.69 -2.26
N LYS A 106 0.26 -5.23 -1.02
CA LYS A 106 1.40 -4.37 -0.68
C LYS A 106 2.72 -5.13 -0.68
N ASN A 107 3.71 -4.59 -1.38
CA ASN A 107 5.10 -4.92 -1.12
C ASN A 107 5.58 -4.16 0.11
N TYR A 108 6.10 -4.90 1.10
CA TYR A 108 6.61 -4.32 2.32
C TYR A 108 7.95 -3.62 2.09
N PRO A 109 8.20 -2.49 2.78
CA PRO A 109 9.44 -1.76 2.63
C PRO A 109 10.59 -2.45 3.38
N TYR A 110 11.78 -2.31 2.80
CA TYR A 110 13.06 -2.77 3.33
C TYR A 110 14.03 -1.59 3.38
N LEU A 111 14.96 -1.66 4.33
CA LEU A 111 16.18 -0.86 4.30
C LEU A 111 17.25 -1.65 3.54
N LYS A 112 17.76 -1.06 2.46
CA LYS A 112 18.82 -1.61 1.63
C LYS A 112 20.13 -0.88 1.92
N LEU A 113 21.14 -1.59 2.40
CA LEU A 113 22.50 -1.08 2.58
C LEU A 113 23.36 -1.51 1.39
N THR A 114 23.80 -0.56 0.57
CA THR A 114 24.51 -0.80 -0.69
C THR A 114 26.00 -1.13 -0.49
N ILE A 115 26.29 -2.23 0.19
CA ILE A 115 27.67 -2.63 0.55
C ILE A 115 28.61 -2.86 -0.64
N ASN A 116 28.07 -3.02 -1.86
CA ASN A 116 28.86 -3.20 -3.08
C ASN A 116 29.25 -1.90 -3.76
N GLU A 117 28.76 -0.76 -3.27
CA GLU A 117 29.19 0.54 -3.76
C GLU A 117 30.44 0.99 -3.02
N GLU A 118 31.28 1.78 -3.68
CA GLU A 118 32.50 2.33 -3.05
C GLU A 118 32.22 3.12 -1.76
N TRP A 119 31.09 3.84 -1.77
CA TRP A 119 30.58 4.60 -0.64
C TRP A 119 29.16 4.12 -0.33
N PRO A 120 28.99 3.06 0.48
CA PRO A 120 27.69 2.47 0.78
C PRO A 120 26.70 3.48 1.36
N ARG A 121 25.42 3.32 1.02
CA ARG A 121 24.32 4.16 1.50
C ARG A 121 23.12 3.33 1.90
N LEU A 122 22.23 3.94 2.67
CA LEU A 122 20.99 3.32 3.12
C LEU A 122 19.79 3.83 2.31
N GLU A 123 19.09 2.92 1.64
CA GLU A 123 17.93 3.22 0.79
C GLU A 123 16.66 2.52 1.26
N VAL A 124 15.52 3.15 1.05
CA VAL A 124 14.21 2.50 1.21
C VAL A 124 13.80 1.88 -0.11
N VAL A 125 13.56 0.58 -0.12
CA VAL A 125 13.14 -0.18 -1.31
C VAL A 125 11.93 -1.07 -0.99
N ARG A 126 11.12 -1.37 -2.02
CA ARG A 126 10.00 -2.32 -1.92
C ARG A 126 10.13 -3.50 -2.88
N LYS A 127 11.27 -3.59 -3.56
CA LYS A 127 11.62 -4.67 -4.48
C LYS A 127 13.01 -5.12 -4.12
N ILE A 128 13.19 -6.42 -4.00
CA ILE A 128 14.46 -7.01 -3.62
C ILE A 128 15.16 -7.43 -4.91
N LYS A 129 16.45 -7.14 -5.00
CA LYS A 129 17.28 -7.53 -6.13
C LYS A 129 18.40 -8.41 -5.62
N LYS A 130 18.82 -9.40 -6.41
CA LYS A 130 20.05 -10.16 -6.17
C LYS A 130 21.26 -9.33 -6.62
N ASP A 131 21.43 -8.14 -6.04
CA ASP A 131 22.51 -7.20 -6.38
C ASP A 131 23.66 -7.22 -5.36
N GLY A 132 23.64 -8.21 -4.46
CA GLY A 132 24.61 -8.43 -3.38
C GLY A 132 24.53 -7.42 -2.23
N SER A 133 23.58 -6.48 -2.25
CA SER A 133 23.36 -5.55 -1.14
C SER A 133 22.73 -6.27 0.06
N LEU A 134 22.81 -5.65 1.25
CA LEU A 134 22.12 -6.17 2.43
C LEU A 134 20.73 -5.56 2.52
N TYR A 135 19.73 -6.40 2.82
CA TYR A 135 18.33 -6.01 2.94
C TYR A 135 17.84 -6.33 4.36
N PHE A 136 17.27 -5.33 5.03
CA PHE A 136 16.76 -5.43 6.39
C PHE A 136 15.24 -5.15 6.39
N GLY A 137 14.48 -6.05 7.00
CA GLY A 137 13.01 -6.04 7.00
C GLY A 137 12.42 -7.46 6.83
N PRO A 138 11.16 -7.58 6.39
CA PRO A 138 10.24 -6.51 6.02
C PRO A 138 9.75 -5.70 7.23
N TYR A 139 9.64 -4.39 7.11
CA TYR A 139 9.06 -3.56 8.17
C TYR A 139 7.54 -3.45 8.02
N VAL A 140 6.80 -3.99 8.99
CA VAL A 140 5.34 -4.03 8.98
C VAL A 140 4.79 -3.68 10.37
N PRO A 141 4.29 -2.46 10.62
CA PRO A 141 4.02 -1.38 9.67
C PRO A 141 5.27 -0.61 9.21
N ALA A 142 5.12 0.18 8.14
CA ALA A 142 6.19 1.00 7.59
C ALA A 142 6.69 2.13 8.53
N SER A 143 5.93 2.46 9.59
CA SER A 143 6.33 3.48 10.57
C SER A 143 7.62 3.10 11.30
N GLY A 144 7.74 1.84 11.74
CA GLY A 144 8.95 1.36 12.42
C GLY A 144 10.21 1.48 11.56
N MET A 145 10.09 1.32 10.23
CA MET A 145 11.20 1.59 9.30
C MET A 145 11.61 3.06 9.31
N TRP A 146 10.65 3.99 9.31
CA TRP A 146 10.94 5.42 9.29
C TRP A 146 11.56 5.88 10.60
N GLU A 147 11.14 5.32 11.74
CA GLU A 147 11.76 5.53 13.04
C GLU A 147 13.21 5.05 13.05
N ALA A 148 13.46 3.82 12.59
CA ALA A 148 14.81 3.27 12.47
C ALA A 148 15.69 4.10 11.52
N LEU A 149 15.17 4.50 10.36
CA LEU A 149 15.90 5.33 9.40
C LEU A 149 16.21 6.73 9.95
N ALA A 150 15.27 7.35 10.64
CA ALA A 150 15.46 8.65 11.29
C ALA A 150 16.47 8.57 12.43
N PHE A 151 16.48 7.46 13.17
CA PHE A 151 17.49 7.19 14.17
C PHE A 151 18.88 7.03 13.53
N ILE A 152 18.99 6.20 12.50
CA ILE A 152 20.28 5.94 11.84
C ILE A 152 20.86 7.24 11.29
N ARG A 153 20.04 8.06 10.61
CA ARG A 153 20.49 9.35 10.06
C ARG A 153 20.89 10.39 11.10
N ARG A 154 20.51 10.21 12.37
CA ARG A 154 20.90 11.11 13.46
C ARG A 154 22.18 10.67 14.15
N ASN A 155 22.41 9.37 14.30
CA ASN A 155 23.53 8.84 15.09
C ASN A 155 24.67 8.30 14.23
N PHE A 156 24.42 7.96 12.96
CA PHE A 156 25.45 7.44 12.04
C PHE A 156 25.55 8.34 10.80
N LEU A 157 26.76 8.85 10.55
CA LEU A 157 27.05 9.77 9.46
C LEU A 157 27.24 9.01 8.13
N LEU A 158 26.14 8.55 7.55
CA LEU A 158 26.11 7.97 6.20
C LEU A 158 25.67 9.00 5.15
N ARG A 159 26.20 8.86 3.94
CA ARG A 159 25.74 9.70 2.82
C ARG A 159 24.27 9.39 2.48
N PRO A 160 23.39 10.40 2.35
CA PRO A 160 22.02 10.19 1.92
C PRO A 160 21.84 10.32 0.40
N CYS A 161 22.83 10.85 -0.31
CA CYS A 161 22.72 11.20 -1.73
C CYS A 161 22.84 9.96 -2.64
N LYS A 162 22.17 10.01 -3.80
CA LYS A 162 22.15 8.93 -4.81
C LYS A 162 23.18 9.10 -5.94
N TYR A 163 24.02 10.13 -5.89
CA TYR A 163 24.99 10.42 -6.94
C TYR A 163 26.08 9.35 -7.03
N LEU A 164 26.60 9.05 -8.22
CA LEU A 164 27.88 8.34 -8.31
C LEU A 164 28.98 9.31 -7.84
N LEU A 165 29.90 8.81 -7.02
CA LEU A 165 30.99 9.60 -6.42
C LEU A 165 32.32 9.29 -7.10
N ASP A 166 32.26 9.03 -8.40
CA ASP A 166 33.39 8.74 -9.28
C ASP A 166 34.28 9.97 -9.53
N LYS A 167 33.75 11.18 -9.31
CA LYS A 167 34.48 12.44 -9.42
C LYS A 167 34.27 13.30 -8.18
N PRO A 168 35.29 14.08 -7.76
CA PRO A 168 35.14 15.05 -6.67
C PRO A 168 34.03 16.06 -6.98
N MET A 169 33.19 16.32 -5.98
CA MET A 169 32.09 17.28 -6.08
C MET A 169 32.10 18.23 -4.89
N ARG A 170 31.56 19.44 -5.11
CA ARG A 170 31.33 20.38 -4.01
C ARG A 170 30.35 19.78 -3.00
N PRO A 171 30.64 19.85 -1.68
CA PRO A 171 29.76 19.28 -0.67
C PRO A 171 28.41 20.01 -0.66
N CYS A 172 27.35 19.27 -0.38
CA CYS A 172 26.00 19.80 -0.30
C CYS A 172 25.64 20.25 1.13
N ILE A 173 24.44 20.81 1.28
CA ILE A 173 23.88 21.28 2.57
C ILE A 173 23.95 20.23 3.69
N GLN A 174 23.99 18.92 3.36
CA GLN A 174 24.07 17.85 4.36
C GLN A 174 25.37 17.89 5.17
N LEU A 175 26.48 18.37 4.60
CA LEU A 175 27.72 18.58 5.35
C LEU A 175 27.54 19.72 6.36
N GLN A 176 26.96 20.84 5.93
CA GLN A 176 26.71 22.00 6.78
C GLN A 176 25.72 21.72 7.91
N MET A 177 24.87 20.71 7.75
CA MET A 177 23.96 20.22 8.78
C MET A 177 24.57 19.11 9.65
N GLU A 178 25.85 18.77 9.46
CA GLU A 178 26.54 17.66 10.14
C GLU A 178 25.84 16.30 9.98
N LYS A 179 25.15 16.08 8.84
CA LYS A 179 24.43 14.83 8.54
C LYS A 179 25.13 13.92 7.56
N CYS A 180 26.27 14.36 7.01
CA CYS A 180 27.03 13.64 6.01
C CYS A 180 28.49 14.07 6.10
N PRO A 181 29.45 13.13 6.13
CA PRO A 181 30.88 13.46 6.23
C PRO A 181 31.48 13.86 4.86
N ALA A 182 30.62 14.13 3.87
CA ALA A 182 30.99 14.55 2.52
C ALA A 182 32.11 13.72 1.85
N PRO A 183 31.92 12.39 1.68
CA PRO A 183 32.86 11.57 0.91
C PRO A 183 33.01 12.06 -0.53
N CYS A 184 31.96 12.72 -1.07
CA CYS A 184 31.98 13.34 -2.40
C CYS A 184 33.03 14.43 -2.57
N ALA A 185 33.48 15.06 -1.48
CA ALA A 185 34.50 16.09 -1.47
C ALA A 185 35.85 15.58 -0.93
N GLY A 186 35.98 14.28 -0.64
CA GLY A 186 37.19 13.68 -0.07
C GLY A 186 37.48 14.08 1.37
N LEU A 187 36.48 14.58 2.12
CA LEU A 187 36.66 15.07 3.49
C LEU A 187 36.67 13.99 4.57
N ILE A 188 36.50 12.72 4.19
CA ILE A 188 36.56 11.57 5.10
C ILE A 188 37.36 10.44 4.45
N ALA A 189 38.20 9.78 5.26
CA ALA A 189 38.92 8.60 4.84
C ALA A 189 37.96 7.41 4.63
N LYS A 190 38.19 6.63 3.58
CA LYS A 190 37.33 5.47 3.25
C LYS A 190 37.23 4.47 4.40
N GLY A 191 38.33 4.20 5.11
CA GLY A 191 38.34 3.29 6.26
C GLY A 191 37.41 3.75 7.39
N GLU A 192 37.41 5.04 7.71
CA GLU A 192 36.56 5.62 8.74
C GLU A 192 35.08 5.59 8.34
N TYR A 193 34.78 5.88 7.07
CA TYR A 193 33.42 5.76 6.55
C TYR A 193 32.92 4.31 6.62
N MET A 194 33.76 3.34 6.25
CA MET A 194 33.39 1.93 6.30
C MET A 194 33.17 1.41 7.71
N ARG A 195 33.83 1.97 8.73
CA ARG A 195 33.50 1.69 10.15
C ARG A 195 32.08 2.16 10.48
N THR A 196 31.70 3.36 10.06
CA THR A 196 30.31 3.84 10.22
C THR A 196 29.29 2.94 9.49
N VAL A 197 29.65 2.43 8.31
CA VAL A 197 28.82 1.45 7.57
C VAL A 197 28.67 0.15 8.36
N GLU A 198 29.73 -0.31 9.02
CA GLU A 198 29.73 -1.49 9.87
C GLU A 198 28.87 -1.28 11.13
N ASP A 199 28.97 -0.12 11.78
CA ASP A 199 28.11 0.23 12.93
C ASP A 199 26.63 0.15 12.56
N VAL A 200 26.26 0.70 11.39
CA VAL A 200 24.89 0.64 10.87
C VAL A 200 24.48 -0.80 10.54
N ARG A 201 25.42 -1.63 10.07
CA ARG A 201 25.17 -3.06 9.83
C ARG A 201 24.89 -3.80 11.13
N LEU A 202 25.71 -3.59 12.17
CA LEU A 202 25.51 -4.18 13.50
C LEU A 202 24.19 -3.72 14.12
N PHE A 203 23.89 -2.42 14.04
CA PHE A 203 22.62 -1.86 14.51
C PHE A 203 21.41 -2.51 13.84
N LEU A 204 21.42 -2.60 12.51
CA LEU A 204 20.32 -3.20 11.74
C LEU A 204 20.19 -4.71 11.94
N ARG A 205 21.27 -5.40 12.35
CA ARG A 205 21.26 -6.79 12.81
C ARG A 205 20.86 -6.95 14.28
N GLY A 206 20.68 -5.87 15.02
CA GLY A 206 20.39 -5.94 16.46
C GLY A 206 21.54 -6.50 17.29
N GLU A 207 22.78 -6.45 16.80
CA GLU A 207 23.98 -6.90 17.52
C GLU A 207 24.37 -5.87 18.60
N LYS A 208 23.60 -5.85 19.70
CA LYS A 208 23.69 -4.84 20.77
C LYS A 208 25.08 -4.75 21.40
N LYS A 209 25.60 -5.88 21.88
CA LYS A 209 26.85 -5.91 22.65
C LYS A 209 28.03 -5.49 21.78
N GLY A 210 28.19 -6.09 20.60
CA GLY A 210 29.27 -5.76 19.68
C GLY A 210 29.28 -4.29 19.24
N LEU A 211 28.11 -3.70 18.99
CA LEU A 211 28.02 -2.27 18.64
C LEU A 211 28.37 -1.36 19.82
N LEU A 212 27.90 -1.67 21.04
CA LEU A 212 28.21 -0.87 22.22
C LEU A 212 29.69 -0.93 22.55
N ASP A 213 30.28 -2.13 22.56
CA ASP A 213 31.70 -2.32 22.86
C ASP A 213 32.59 -1.54 21.86
N GLU A 214 32.27 -1.58 20.56
CA GLU A 214 33.01 -0.85 19.52
C GLU A 214 32.87 0.68 19.67
N LEU A 215 31.67 1.17 19.99
CA LEU A 215 31.45 2.60 20.20
C LEU A 215 32.13 3.09 21.50
N GLU A 216 32.07 2.31 22.59
CA GLU A 216 32.74 2.63 23.85
C GLU A 216 34.26 2.70 23.66
N ASN A 217 34.87 1.71 23.01
CA ASN A 217 36.30 1.72 22.68
C ASN A 217 36.70 2.94 21.82
N ARG A 218 35.87 3.32 20.85
CA ARG A 218 36.12 4.51 20.01
C ARG A 218 35.98 5.82 20.78
N MET A 219 35.02 5.90 21.69
CA MET A 219 34.84 7.05 22.58
C MET A 219 36.06 7.23 23.48
N GLU A 220 36.55 6.14 24.09
CA GLU A 220 37.75 6.14 24.93
C GLU A 220 38.97 6.60 24.14
N LYS A 221 39.18 6.04 22.94
CA LYS A 221 40.28 6.45 22.06
C LYS A 221 40.23 7.94 21.71
N PHE A 222 39.07 8.50 21.39
CA PHE A 222 38.96 9.94 21.15
C PHE A 222 39.23 10.77 22.40
N SER A 223 38.87 10.27 23.59
CA SER A 223 39.20 10.91 24.86
C SER A 223 40.71 10.90 25.12
N GLU A 224 41.40 9.79 24.85
CA GLU A 224 42.86 9.67 24.95
C GLU A 224 43.58 10.60 23.96
N GLU A 225 43.06 10.76 22.75
CA GLU A 225 43.54 11.70 21.74
C GLU A 225 43.15 13.17 22.02
N LEU A 226 42.52 13.47 23.17
CA LEU A 226 42.02 14.81 23.57
C LEU A 226 40.98 15.40 22.61
N ARG A 227 40.28 14.56 21.83
CA ARG A 227 39.20 14.92 20.90
C ARG A 227 37.83 14.86 21.59
N PHE A 228 37.62 15.75 22.56
CA PHE A 228 36.45 15.71 23.43
C PHE A 228 35.10 15.89 22.71
N GLU A 229 35.05 16.67 21.64
CA GLU A 229 33.81 16.85 20.85
C GLU A 229 33.37 15.55 20.18
N ASP A 230 34.31 14.81 19.60
CA ASP A 230 34.01 13.54 18.93
C ASP A 230 33.67 12.44 19.95
N ALA A 231 34.37 12.42 21.10
CA ALA A 231 34.03 11.55 22.21
C ALA A 231 32.62 11.83 22.73
N ALA A 232 32.24 13.10 22.90
CA ALA A 232 30.89 13.49 23.33
C ALA A 232 29.81 13.04 22.34
N ARG A 233 30.05 13.17 21.01
CA ARG A 233 29.12 12.68 19.98
C ARG A 233 28.89 11.17 20.07
N ILE A 234 29.96 10.38 20.27
CA ILE A 234 29.84 8.93 20.42
C ILE A 234 29.11 8.57 21.72
N ARG A 235 29.46 9.22 22.84
CA ARG A 235 28.79 9.05 24.13
C ARG A 235 27.28 9.27 24.02
N ASP A 236 26.88 10.37 23.39
CA ASP A 236 25.47 10.72 23.23
C ASP A 236 24.76 9.70 22.32
N SER A 237 25.45 9.16 21.31
CA SER A 237 24.95 8.07 20.47
C SER A 237 24.76 6.76 21.26
N ILE A 238 25.70 6.42 22.15
CA ILE A 238 25.61 5.26 23.06
C ILE A 238 24.39 5.40 23.98
N ASN A 239 24.19 6.56 24.59
CA ASN A 239 23.06 6.82 25.47
C ASN A 239 21.72 6.69 24.73
N ASN A 240 21.63 7.23 23.51
CA ASN A 240 20.46 7.10 22.65
C ASN A 240 20.17 5.63 22.28
N LEU A 241 21.22 4.83 22.00
CA LEU A 241 21.09 3.41 21.69
C LEU A 241 20.58 2.60 22.90
N LYS A 242 21.13 2.85 24.10
CA LYS A 242 20.72 2.18 25.34
C LYS A 242 19.22 2.39 25.61
N HIS A 243 18.73 3.63 25.49
CA HIS A 243 17.32 3.97 25.70
C HIS A 243 16.35 3.29 24.71
N ILE A 244 16.75 3.13 23.44
CA ILE A 244 15.87 2.46 22.45
C ILE A 244 15.71 0.99 22.76
N TRP A 245 16.82 0.30 23.05
CA TRP A 245 16.76 -1.14 23.33
C TRP A 245 16.02 -1.47 24.63
N GLU A 246 15.99 -0.56 25.61
CA GLU A 246 15.19 -0.73 26.82
C GLU A 246 13.68 -0.65 26.58
N SER A 247 13.24 0.05 25.53
CA SER A 247 11.82 0.25 25.22
C SER A 247 11.16 -0.90 24.43
N GLN A 248 11.94 -1.81 23.86
CA GLN A 248 11.42 -2.93 23.04
C GLN A 248 11.01 -4.11 23.94
N LYS A 249 9.70 -4.21 24.25
CA LYS A 249 9.14 -5.11 25.28
C LYS A 249 9.09 -6.62 24.96
N VAL A 250 9.48 -7.07 23.76
CA VAL A 250 9.52 -8.51 23.43
C VAL A 250 10.82 -8.81 22.71
N VAL A 251 11.83 -9.20 23.50
CA VAL A 251 13.13 -9.67 23.01
C VAL A 251 13.28 -11.11 23.45
N VAL A 252 13.42 -12.03 22.50
CA VAL A 252 13.86 -13.39 22.78
C VAL A 252 15.18 -13.60 22.01
N PRO A 253 16.33 -13.17 22.56
CA PRO A 253 17.60 -13.15 21.83
C PRO A 253 18.04 -14.52 21.29
N GLU A 254 17.61 -15.60 21.96
CA GLU A 254 17.88 -16.99 21.55
C GLU A 254 17.16 -17.39 20.25
N LEU A 255 16.11 -16.65 19.86
CA LEU A 255 15.38 -16.88 18.64
C LEU A 255 16.04 -16.04 17.54
N GLY A 256 16.60 -16.68 16.52
CA GLY A 256 17.15 -16.00 15.36
C GLY A 256 16.06 -15.36 14.49
N ASP A 257 16.26 -15.38 13.17
CA ASP A 257 15.24 -14.90 12.23
C ASP A 257 14.11 -15.91 12.11
N ILE A 258 12.95 -15.58 12.68
CA ILE A 258 11.76 -16.44 12.63
C ILE A 258 10.51 -15.64 12.21
N ASP A 259 9.61 -16.28 11.47
CA ASP A 259 8.23 -15.79 11.32
C ASP A 259 7.30 -16.77 12.04
N VAL A 260 6.42 -16.25 12.89
CA VAL A 260 5.43 -17.05 13.61
C VAL A 260 4.07 -16.79 12.99
N ILE A 261 3.40 -17.85 12.53
CA ILE A 261 2.12 -17.77 11.83
C ILE A 261 1.06 -18.49 12.68
N GLY A 262 0.18 -17.71 13.27
CA GLY A 262 -1.00 -18.18 13.99
C GLY A 262 -2.26 -17.99 13.15
N TYR A 263 -3.29 -18.78 13.41
CA TYR A 263 -4.56 -18.69 12.70
C TYR A 263 -5.75 -19.01 13.61
N HIS A 264 -6.91 -18.49 13.24
CA HIS A 264 -8.19 -18.87 13.84
C HIS A 264 -9.21 -19.10 12.72
N ILE A 265 -10.02 -20.15 12.84
CA ILE A 265 -10.95 -20.58 11.79
C ILE A 265 -12.30 -20.87 12.43
N GLU A 266 -13.35 -20.28 11.87
CA GLU A 266 -14.72 -20.56 12.26
C GLU A 266 -15.62 -20.54 11.02
N GLY A 267 -16.36 -21.64 10.79
CA GLY A 267 -17.20 -21.81 9.61
C GLY A 267 -16.40 -21.71 8.30
N SER A 268 -16.83 -20.82 7.40
CA SER A 268 -16.17 -20.57 6.11
C SER A 268 -15.17 -19.41 6.14
N LYS A 269 -14.82 -18.90 7.32
CA LYS A 269 -13.92 -17.74 7.47
C LYS A 269 -12.67 -18.13 8.25
N ALA A 270 -11.55 -17.49 7.94
CA ALA A 270 -10.29 -17.67 8.67
C ALA A 270 -9.57 -16.33 8.87
N SER A 271 -8.94 -16.14 10.01
CA SER A 271 -7.95 -15.09 10.23
C SER A 271 -6.57 -15.71 10.36
N PHE A 272 -5.57 -14.98 9.89
CA PHE A 272 -4.16 -15.30 10.08
C PHE A 272 -3.46 -14.11 10.69
N GLN A 273 -2.54 -14.39 11.60
CA GLN A 273 -1.63 -13.41 12.17
C GLN A 273 -0.20 -13.87 11.93
N VAL A 274 0.66 -12.95 11.47
CA VAL A 274 2.09 -13.19 11.26
C VAL A 274 2.87 -12.24 12.15
N PHE A 275 3.73 -12.78 13.00
CA PHE A 275 4.76 -12.01 13.70
C PHE A 275 6.09 -12.15 12.98
N PHE A 276 6.75 -11.02 12.73
CA PHE A 276 8.07 -10.96 12.12
C PHE A 276 9.11 -10.73 13.21
N ILE A 277 9.95 -11.72 13.45
CA ILE A 277 11.04 -11.64 14.43
C ILE A 277 12.35 -11.71 13.68
N ARG A 278 13.19 -10.69 13.85
CA ARG A 278 14.53 -10.64 13.27
C ARG A 278 15.54 -10.43 14.39
N ASN A 279 16.56 -11.28 14.43
CA ASN A 279 17.58 -11.27 15.48
C ASN A 279 16.97 -11.23 16.89
N GLY A 280 15.92 -12.02 17.13
CA GLY A 280 15.24 -12.12 18.43
C GLY A 280 14.32 -10.96 18.80
N VAL A 281 14.20 -9.94 17.95
CA VAL A 281 13.33 -8.77 18.18
C VAL A 281 12.11 -8.85 17.27
N MET A 282 10.93 -8.60 17.82
CA MET A 282 9.71 -8.44 17.03
C MET A 282 9.75 -7.11 16.26
N ILE A 283 10.00 -7.17 14.95
CA ILE A 283 10.09 -6.00 14.06
C ILE A 283 8.76 -5.62 13.44
N GLY A 284 7.74 -6.46 13.61
CA GLY A 284 6.44 -6.20 13.02
C GLY A 284 5.42 -7.31 13.20
N MET A 285 4.19 -6.98 12.82
CA MET A 285 3.08 -7.91 12.82
C MET A 285 2.12 -7.63 11.64
N ARG A 286 1.42 -8.66 11.15
CA ARG A 286 0.47 -8.53 10.05
C ARG A 286 -0.71 -9.49 10.17
N ASP A 287 -1.90 -8.95 9.99
CA ASP A 287 -3.14 -9.72 9.94
C ASP A 287 -3.63 -9.97 8.51
N PHE A 288 -4.32 -11.10 8.31
CA PHE A 288 -5.06 -11.42 7.10
C PHE A 288 -6.43 -12.00 7.47
N PHE A 289 -7.43 -11.74 6.64
CA PHE A 289 -8.78 -12.26 6.82
C PHE A 289 -9.30 -12.85 5.51
N LEU A 290 -9.72 -14.11 5.56
CA LEU A 290 -10.19 -14.91 4.44
C LEU A 290 -11.68 -15.20 4.63
N LYS A 291 -12.51 -14.83 3.65
CA LYS A 291 -13.98 -14.95 3.73
C LYS A 291 -14.52 -16.28 3.19
N GLU A 292 -13.76 -16.99 2.36
CA GLU A 292 -14.19 -18.18 1.61
C GLU A 292 -13.22 -19.36 1.80
N THR A 293 -13.18 -19.92 3.01
CA THR A 293 -12.37 -21.11 3.38
C THR A 293 -13.20 -22.37 3.60
N GLY A 294 -14.51 -22.33 3.35
CA GLY A 294 -15.42 -23.47 3.58
C GLY A 294 -14.97 -24.73 2.85
N GLY A 295 -14.87 -25.84 3.58
CA GLY A 295 -14.51 -27.16 3.07
C GLY A 295 -13.02 -27.42 2.86
N ILE A 296 -12.14 -26.43 3.01
CA ILE A 296 -10.69 -26.61 2.80
C ILE A 296 -10.04 -27.19 4.05
N HIS A 297 -9.27 -28.27 3.90
CA HIS A 297 -8.50 -28.84 5.01
C HIS A 297 -7.41 -27.87 5.49
N ILE A 298 -7.19 -27.77 6.80
CA ILE A 298 -6.24 -26.79 7.38
C ILE A 298 -4.83 -26.88 6.78
N LYS A 299 -4.33 -28.09 6.53
CA LYS A 299 -3.00 -28.29 5.93
C LYS A 299 -2.90 -27.71 4.51
N GLU A 300 -3.97 -27.76 3.73
CA GLU A 300 -4.05 -27.15 2.38
C GLU A 300 -4.13 -25.62 2.51
N LEU A 301 -4.92 -25.12 3.47
CA LEU A 301 -5.03 -23.69 3.73
C LEU A 301 -3.68 -23.07 4.15
N LEU A 302 -2.94 -23.74 5.04
CA LEU A 302 -1.59 -23.32 5.45
C LEU A 302 -0.62 -23.31 4.27
N HIS A 303 -0.68 -24.32 3.40
CA HIS A 303 0.15 -24.36 2.19
C HIS A 303 -0.12 -23.13 1.32
N ASN A 304 -1.38 -22.89 0.97
CA ASN A 304 -1.80 -21.79 0.13
C ASN A 304 -1.44 -20.42 0.73
N PHE A 305 -1.58 -20.29 2.06
CA PHE A 305 -1.21 -19.08 2.78
C PHE A 305 0.29 -18.78 2.65
N ILE A 306 1.16 -19.76 3.00
CA ILE A 306 2.62 -19.61 2.96
C ILE A 306 3.09 -19.32 1.54
N GLU A 307 2.56 -20.06 0.56
CA GLU A 307 2.86 -19.88 -0.85
C GLU A 307 2.53 -18.46 -1.32
N GLN A 308 1.29 -18.00 -1.14
CA GLN A 308 0.90 -16.66 -1.58
C GLN A 308 1.60 -15.55 -0.79
N PHE A 309 1.87 -15.78 0.50
CA PHE A 309 2.53 -14.80 1.35
C PHE A 309 3.99 -14.60 0.92
N TYR A 310 4.78 -15.68 0.81
CA TYR A 310 6.17 -15.60 0.37
C TYR A 310 6.34 -15.51 -1.15
N ALA A 311 5.29 -15.64 -1.96
CA ALA A 311 5.36 -15.34 -3.39
C ALA A 311 5.64 -13.85 -3.65
N LYS A 312 5.29 -12.98 -2.69
CA LYS A 312 5.60 -11.56 -2.70
C LYS A 312 7.12 -11.29 -2.58
N GLU A 313 7.50 -10.01 -2.60
CA GLU A 313 8.85 -9.52 -2.35
C GLU A 313 9.22 -9.64 -0.85
N ILE A 314 9.16 -10.85 -0.30
CA ILE A 314 9.47 -11.16 1.09
C ILE A 314 10.64 -12.14 1.14
N ILE A 315 11.68 -11.83 1.92
CA ILE A 315 12.77 -12.78 2.21
C ILE A 315 12.28 -13.71 3.32
N PRO A 316 12.21 -15.04 3.09
CA PRO A 316 11.85 -15.99 4.13
C PRO A 316 12.83 -15.96 5.32
N PRO A 317 12.34 -16.19 6.56
CA PRO A 317 13.17 -16.29 7.77
C PRO A 317 13.98 -17.60 7.77
N ASP A 318 14.79 -17.84 8.80
CA ASP A 318 15.46 -19.15 8.97
C ASP A 318 14.46 -20.22 9.39
N GLU A 319 13.49 -19.84 10.23
CA GLU A 319 12.43 -20.74 10.69
C GLU A 319 11.04 -20.10 10.51
N ILE A 320 10.08 -20.91 10.08
CA ILE A 320 8.66 -20.56 10.05
C ILE A 320 7.96 -21.44 11.08
N ILE A 321 7.36 -20.80 12.07
CA ILE A 321 6.71 -21.47 13.21
C ILE A 321 5.20 -21.52 12.98
N LEU A 322 4.62 -22.72 13.07
CA LEU A 322 3.20 -22.99 12.81
C LEU A 322 2.67 -24.01 13.81
N ARG A 323 1.34 -24.07 14.00
CA ARG A 323 0.69 -25.12 14.81
C ARG A 323 0.78 -26.52 14.22
N SER A 324 0.69 -26.61 12.90
CA SER A 324 0.75 -27.88 12.18
C SER A 324 1.52 -27.72 10.87
N ARG A 325 2.15 -28.81 10.41
CA ARG A 325 2.88 -28.78 9.13
C ARG A 325 1.90 -28.66 7.95
N PRO A 326 2.16 -27.77 6.98
CA PRO A 326 1.33 -27.66 5.78
C PRO A 326 1.45 -28.92 4.92
N GLU A 327 0.45 -29.12 4.06
CA GLU A 327 0.53 -30.14 3.02
C GLU A 327 1.73 -29.84 2.10
N GLY A 328 2.42 -30.85 1.58
CA GLY A 328 3.56 -30.62 0.68
C GLY A 328 4.72 -29.80 1.29
N ALA A 329 4.91 -29.83 2.62
CA ALA A 329 5.95 -29.06 3.32
C ALA A 329 7.37 -29.21 2.74
N ALA A 330 7.71 -30.38 2.17
CA ALA A 330 9.02 -30.60 1.53
C ALA A 330 9.22 -29.73 0.27
N ALA A 331 8.19 -29.61 -0.58
CA ALA A 331 8.23 -28.76 -1.76
C ALA A 331 8.30 -27.27 -1.36
N LEU A 332 7.49 -26.85 -0.38
CA LEU A 332 7.56 -25.49 0.18
C LEU A 332 8.94 -25.17 0.77
N THR A 333 9.53 -26.09 1.53
CA THR A 333 10.85 -25.89 2.13
C THR A 333 11.93 -25.70 1.06
N THR A 334 11.85 -26.48 -0.02
CA THR A 334 12.79 -26.36 -1.16
C THR A 334 12.61 -25.02 -1.87
N TRP A 335 11.36 -24.60 -2.09
CA TRP A 335 11.04 -23.32 -2.70
C TRP A 335 11.52 -22.13 -1.89
N LEU A 336 11.27 -22.15 -0.58
CA LEU A 336 11.71 -21.11 0.34
C LEU A 336 13.25 -21.06 0.42
N LYS A 337 13.92 -22.21 0.35
CA LYS A 337 15.39 -22.30 0.28
C LYS A 337 15.93 -21.62 -0.99
N GLU A 338 15.36 -21.89 -2.16
CA GLU A 338 15.78 -21.25 -3.42
C GLU A 338 15.56 -19.74 -3.41
N LYS A 339 14.42 -19.30 -2.85
CA LYS A 339 14.09 -17.88 -2.71
C LYS A 339 15.05 -17.16 -1.77
N LYS A 340 15.38 -17.76 -0.63
CA LYS A 340 16.30 -17.20 0.36
C LYS A 340 17.78 -17.32 -0.03
N GLY A 341 18.14 -18.39 -0.74
CA GLY A 341 19.54 -18.81 -0.94
C GLY A 341 20.16 -19.54 0.26
N LYS A 342 19.41 -19.75 1.34
CA LYS A 342 19.82 -20.48 2.56
C LYS A 342 18.72 -21.43 3.02
N ARG A 343 19.05 -22.40 3.87
CA ARG A 343 18.08 -23.37 4.40
C ARG A 343 16.99 -22.63 5.21
N VAL A 344 15.73 -22.98 4.94
CA VAL A 344 14.56 -22.54 5.72
C VAL A 344 13.94 -23.77 6.37
N ARG A 345 13.49 -23.69 7.62
CA ARG A 345 12.82 -24.78 8.33
C ARG A 345 11.36 -24.41 8.62
N ILE A 346 10.44 -25.35 8.41
CA ILE A 346 9.05 -25.23 8.87
C ILE A 346 8.90 -26.10 10.13
N ILE A 347 8.63 -25.46 11.26
CA ILE A 347 8.66 -26.07 12.59
C ILE A 347 7.27 -25.99 13.22
N ALA A 348 6.86 -27.09 13.86
CA ALA A 348 5.67 -27.14 14.70
C ALA A 348 6.10 -27.45 16.14
N PRO A 349 6.35 -26.42 16.98
CA PRO A 349 6.81 -26.63 18.34
C PRO A 349 5.67 -27.18 19.21
N ALA A 350 6.02 -28.04 20.16
CA ALA A 350 5.08 -28.56 21.15
C ALA A 350 5.18 -27.82 22.50
N GLU A 351 6.35 -27.25 22.82
CA GLU A 351 6.64 -26.58 24.09
C GLU A 351 7.75 -25.52 23.94
N GLY A 352 7.98 -24.76 25.02
CA GLY A 352 9.02 -23.72 25.13
C GLY A 352 8.67 -22.39 24.49
N LYS A 353 9.64 -21.46 24.44
CA LYS A 353 9.44 -20.06 23.99
C LYS A 353 8.83 -19.93 22.59
N ARG A 354 9.16 -20.83 21.66
CA ARG A 354 8.57 -20.86 20.30
C ARG A 354 7.08 -21.18 20.33
N PHE A 355 6.67 -22.07 21.24
CA PHE A 355 5.27 -22.44 21.44
C PHE A 355 4.49 -21.31 22.10
N GLU A 356 5.06 -20.64 23.11
CA GLU A 356 4.45 -19.46 23.75
C GLU A 356 4.16 -18.34 22.72
N LEU A 357 5.14 -18.04 21.85
CA LEU A 357 4.94 -17.07 20.76
C LEU A 357 3.86 -17.52 19.79
N LEU A 358 3.78 -18.81 19.47
CA LEU A 358 2.73 -19.35 18.63
C LEU A 358 1.36 -19.16 19.28
N GLN A 359 1.21 -19.47 20.57
CA GLN A 359 -0.05 -19.26 21.31
C GLN A 359 -0.46 -17.78 21.31
N MET A 360 0.49 -16.88 21.57
CA MET A 360 0.23 -15.43 21.48
C MET A 360 -0.23 -15.03 20.07
N THR A 361 0.38 -15.59 19.03
CA THR A 361 0.02 -15.31 17.63
C THR A 361 -1.38 -15.85 17.29
N GLU A 362 -1.73 -17.05 17.77
CA GLU A 362 -3.06 -17.66 17.62
C GLU A 362 -4.15 -16.85 18.33
N GLU A 363 -3.88 -16.37 19.55
CA GLU A 363 -4.81 -15.52 20.30
C GLU A 363 -5.03 -14.17 19.59
N ASN A 364 -3.98 -13.57 19.05
CA ASN A 364 -4.12 -12.36 18.22
C ASN A 364 -4.98 -12.64 16.98
N ALA A 365 -4.76 -13.78 16.30
CA ALA A 365 -5.59 -14.17 15.16
C ALA A 365 -7.06 -14.32 15.56
N ARG A 366 -7.35 -14.91 16.73
CA ARG A 366 -8.70 -15.03 17.27
C ARG A 366 -9.34 -13.67 17.55
N ILE A 367 -8.64 -12.76 18.24
CA ILE A 367 -9.15 -11.40 18.51
C ILE A 367 -9.45 -10.66 17.20
N ILE A 368 -8.58 -10.76 16.19
CA ILE A 368 -8.82 -10.18 14.86
C ILE A 368 -10.05 -10.79 14.20
N PHE A 369 -10.22 -12.11 14.35
CA PHE A 369 -11.38 -12.82 13.83
C PHE A 369 -12.66 -12.32 14.48
N GLU A 370 -12.71 -12.29 15.81
CA GLU A 370 -13.85 -11.82 16.59
C GLU A 370 -14.17 -10.36 16.26
N ASN A 371 -13.17 -9.48 16.19
CA ASN A 371 -13.37 -8.09 15.79
C ASN A 371 -13.92 -7.96 14.37
N LYS A 372 -13.42 -8.75 13.40
CA LYS A 372 -13.94 -8.72 12.02
C LYS A 372 -15.26 -9.46 11.85
N LYS A 373 -15.61 -10.34 12.79
CA LYS A 373 -16.89 -11.06 12.89
C LYS A 373 -17.97 -10.17 13.51
N GLN A 374 -17.66 -9.51 14.63
CA GLN A 374 -18.52 -8.56 15.36
C GLN A 374 -18.62 -7.20 14.65
N HIS A 375 -17.62 -6.81 13.85
CA HIS A 375 -17.68 -5.68 12.93
C HIS A 375 -17.83 -6.15 11.48
N GLY A 376 -18.68 -7.16 11.24
CA GLY A 376 -19.19 -7.38 9.90
C GLY A 376 -19.71 -6.04 9.38
N PHE A 377 -19.26 -5.59 8.21
CA PHE A 377 -19.83 -4.38 7.60
C PHE A 377 -21.35 -4.50 7.54
N ASP A 378 -21.89 -5.70 7.41
CA ASP A 378 -23.32 -6.00 7.45
C ASP A 378 -24.00 -5.42 8.71
N ASP A 379 -23.45 -5.60 9.92
CA ASP A 379 -24.04 -5.03 11.16
C ASP A 379 -23.90 -3.50 11.20
N VAL A 380 -22.77 -2.97 10.72
CA VAL A 380 -22.55 -1.53 10.62
C VAL A 380 -23.49 -0.89 9.60
N LEU A 381 -23.74 -1.56 8.47
CA LEU A 381 -24.60 -1.11 7.38
C LEU A 381 -26.07 -1.27 7.77
N GLU A 382 -26.44 -2.30 8.54
CA GLU A 382 -27.77 -2.45 9.14
C GLU A 382 -28.01 -1.36 10.20
N THR A 383 -27.00 -1.08 11.03
CA THR A 383 -27.04 0.05 11.98
C THR A 383 -27.17 1.38 11.24
N LEU A 384 -26.43 1.57 10.14
CA LEU A 384 -26.56 2.75 9.29
C LEU A 384 -27.95 2.90 8.70
N LYS A 385 -28.52 1.79 8.20
CA LYS A 385 -29.88 1.76 7.68
C LYS A 385 -30.89 2.24 8.72
N GLN A 386 -30.81 1.70 9.93
CA GLN A 386 -31.69 2.07 11.04
C GLN A 386 -31.51 3.55 11.43
N ARG A 387 -30.26 4.00 11.57
CA ARG A 387 -29.93 5.37 12.02
C ARG A 387 -30.25 6.45 10.99
N LEU A 388 -30.11 6.15 9.71
CA LEU A 388 -30.43 7.07 8.61
C LEU A 388 -31.89 6.96 8.15
N ALA A 389 -32.64 5.99 8.69
CA ALA A 389 -34.01 5.66 8.29
C ALA A 389 -34.17 5.40 6.77
N ILE A 390 -33.16 4.78 6.16
CA ILE A 390 -33.17 4.41 4.75
C ILE A 390 -33.82 3.02 4.55
N PRO A 391 -34.46 2.75 3.40
CA PRO A 391 -35.28 1.56 3.19
C PRO A 391 -34.46 0.27 3.04
N LYS A 392 -33.25 0.34 2.48
CA LYS A 392 -32.40 -0.82 2.18
C LYS A 392 -31.05 -0.68 2.88
N VAL A 393 -30.41 -1.82 3.16
CA VAL A 393 -29.03 -1.85 3.65
C VAL A 393 -28.12 -1.42 2.49
N PRO A 394 -27.27 -0.40 2.66
CA PRO A 394 -26.46 0.07 1.55
C PRO A 394 -25.34 -0.93 1.26
N ASP A 395 -25.32 -1.52 0.06
CA ASP A 395 -24.25 -2.43 -0.40
C ASP A 395 -23.00 -1.68 -0.91
N SER A 396 -23.20 -0.41 -1.25
CA SER A 396 -22.22 0.48 -1.87
C SER A 396 -22.52 1.93 -1.51
N ILE A 397 -21.47 2.70 -1.23
CA ILE A 397 -21.57 4.07 -0.74
C ILE A 397 -20.67 4.98 -1.59
N GLY A 398 -21.25 6.05 -2.13
CA GLY A 398 -20.54 7.11 -2.84
C GLY A 398 -20.28 8.32 -1.96
N GLY A 399 -19.21 9.05 -2.23
CA GLY A 399 -18.91 10.34 -1.60
C GLY A 399 -18.72 11.42 -2.66
N LEU A 400 -19.41 12.55 -2.49
CA LEU A 400 -19.34 13.74 -3.34
C LEU A 400 -18.85 14.94 -2.54
N ASP A 401 -17.82 15.61 -3.05
CA ASP A 401 -17.32 16.88 -2.52
C ASP A 401 -17.25 17.91 -3.64
N VAL A 402 -17.65 19.15 -3.35
CA VAL A 402 -17.46 20.32 -4.20
C VAL A 402 -16.52 21.27 -3.49
N SER A 403 -15.45 21.64 -4.18
CA SER A 403 -14.45 22.55 -3.67
C SER A 403 -14.25 23.71 -4.66
N THR A 404 -14.38 24.93 -4.15
CA THR A 404 -14.28 26.18 -4.92
C THR A 404 -12.96 26.90 -4.59
N ILE A 405 -12.23 27.34 -5.61
CA ILE A 405 -11.06 28.23 -5.43
C ILE A 405 -11.52 29.68 -5.63
N SER A 406 -11.06 30.59 -4.77
CA SER A 406 -11.13 32.04 -4.99
C SER A 406 -10.38 32.41 -6.29
N GLY A 407 -11.09 32.44 -7.43
CA GLY A 407 -10.52 32.79 -8.75
C GLY A 407 -10.66 31.74 -9.86
N SER A 408 -11.91 31.38 -10.16
CA SER A 408 -12.45 30.93 -11.47
C SER A 408 -12.52 29.43 -11.84
N GLU A 409 -12.08 28.47 -11.02
CA GLU A 409 -12.30 27.04 -11.33
C GLU A 409 -12.81 26.27 -10.09
N SER A 410 -14.04 25.78 -10.17
CA SER A 410 -14.63 24.86 -9.19
C SER A 410 -14.51 23.41 -9.66
N VAL A 411 -14.26 22.51 -8.71
CA VAL A 411 -14.06 21.09 -8.99
C VAL A 411 -14.90 20.23 -8.04
N GLY A 412 -15.52 19.22 -8.62
CA GLY A 412 -16.10 18.09 -7.91
C GLY A 412 -15.18 16.89 -7.81
N ALA A 413 -15.32 16.15 -6.71
CA ALA A 413 -14.72 14.85 -6.53
C ALA A 413 -15.81 13.81 -6.22
N PHE A 414 -15.70 12.66 -6.88
CA PHE A 414 -16.50 11.47 -6.58
C PHE A 414 -15.60 10.31 -6.16
N VAL A 415 -15.96 9.65 -5.07
CA VAL A 415 -15.31 8.43 -4.57
C VAL A 415 -16.35 7.34 -4.39
N PHE A 416 -15.92 6.08 -4.53
CA PHE A 416 -16.80 4.92 -4.43
C PHE A 416 -16.26 3.92 -3.42
N TRP A 417 -17.12 3.44 -2.54
CA TRP A 417 -16.80 2.46 -1.50
C TRP A 417 -17.77 1.28 -1.58
N ALA A 418 -17.25 0.06 -1.55
CA ALA A 418 -18.05 -1.16 -1.50
C ALA A 418 -17.26 -2.34 -0.92
N GLU A 419 -17.95 -3.28 -0.27
CA GLU A 419 -17.39 -4.50 0.32
C GLU A 419 -16.22 -4.29 1.31
N GLY A 420 -16.18 -3.14 1.98
CA GLY A 420 -15.12 -2.80 2.94
C GLY A 420 -14.00 -1.91 2.39
N GLU A 421 -13.96 -1.66 1.08
CA GLU A 421 -12.82 -1.04 0.42
C GLU A 421 -13.23 0.07 -0.57
N PHE A 422 -12.32 1.03 -0.78
CA PHE A 422 -12.50 2.07 -1.79
C PHE A 422 -12.14 1.55 -3.19
N LYS A 423 -13.08 1.67 -4.14
CA LYS A 423 -12.91 1.25 -5.53
C LYS A 423 -12.35 2.41 -6.36
N LYS A 424 -11.02 2.55 -6.35
CA LYS A 424 -10.30 3.70 -6.95
C LYS A 424 -10.48 3.83 -8.46
N ASP A 425 -10.78 2.75 -9.15
CA ASP A 425 -11.12 2.71 -10.58
C ASP A 425 -12.43 3.46 -10.91
N LEU A 426 -13.32 3.61 -9.92
CA LEU A 426 -14.59 4.34 -10.05
C LEU A 426 -14.50 5.80 -9.61
N TYR A 427 -13.34 6.26 -9.11
CA TYR A 427 -13.16 7.64 -8.70
C TYR A 427 -13.23 8.60 -9.89
N ARG A 428 -13.80 9.79 -9.72
CA ARG A 428 -13.88 10.81 -10.77
C ARG A 428 -13.55 12.19 -10.24
N HIS A 429 -12.75 12.94 -11.00
CA HIS A 429 -12.61 14.39 -10.86
C HIS A 429 -13.48 15.05 -11.92
N LEU A 430 -14.28 16.03 -11.51
CA LEU A 430 -15.29 16.67 -12.35
C LEU A 430 -15.03 18.17 -12.35
N LYS A 431 -14.62 18.72 -13.50
CA LYS A 431 -14.56 20.18 -13.66
C LYS A 431 -15.95 20.74 -13.88
N ILE A 432 -16.32 21.77 -13.13
CA ILE A 432 -17.58 22.48 -13.30
C ILE A 432 -17.49 23.33 -14.56
N LYS A 433 -18.53 23.28 -15.42
CA LYS A 433 -18.54 23.97 -16.73
C LYS A 433 -19.71 24.93 -16.89
N THR A 434 -20.84 24.68 -16.25
CA THR A 434 -22.10 25.38 -16.56
C THR A 434 -22.51 26.41 -15.52
N VAL A 435 -21.79 26.51 -14.40
CA VAL A 435 -22.07 27.47 -13.33
C VAL A 435 -21.03 28.59 -13.34
N GLU A 436 -21.49 29.82 -13.58
CA GLU A 436 -20.69 31.04 -13.44
C GLU A 436 -20.85 31.64 -12.03
N GLY A 437 -19.75 31.97 -11.37
CA GLY A 437 -19.75 32.53 -10.00
C GLY A 437 -19.65 31.47 -8.89
N MET A 438 -19.73 31.90 -7.62
CA MET A 438 -19.66 31.02 -6.44
C MET A 438 -21.07 30.57 -6.01
N ASP A 439 -21.71 29.72 -6.81
CA ASP A 439 -22.98 29.07 -6.44
C ASP A 439 -22.76 27.58 -6.17
N ASP A 440 -22.43 27.26 -4.91
CA ASP A 440 -22.13 25.90 -4.46
C ASP A 440 -23.32 24.93 -4.64
N TYR A 441 -24.57 25.43 -4.69
CA TYR A 441 -25.76 24.58 -4.88
C TYR A 441 -25.90 24.15 -6.34
N SER A 442 -25.80 25.09 -7.27
CA SER A 442 -25.83 24.79 -8.71
C SER A 442 -24.65 23.90 -9.11
N MET A 443 -23.48 24.12 -8.50
CA MET A 443 -22.30 23.30 -8.68
C MET A 443 -22.50 21.85 -8.22
N MET A 444 -23.11 21.66 -7.04
CA MET A 444 -23.43 20.34 -6.52
C MET A 444 -24.40 19.60 -7.43
N ARG A 445 -25.43 20.30 -7.92
CA ARG A 445 -26.41 19.75 -8.85
C ARG A 445 -25.75 19.28 -10.15
N GLU A 446 -24.92 20.13 -10.78
CA GLU A 446 -24.20 19.77 -12.03
C GLU A 446 -23.36 18.49 -11.86
N ILE A 447 -22.66 18.38 -10.72
CA ILE A 447 -21.80 17.23 -10.43
C ILE A 447 -22.64 15.97 -10.19
N ALA A 448 -23.73 16.07 -9.43
CA ALA A 448 -24.66 14.96 -9.22
C ALA A 448 -25.21 14.43 -10.55
N GLU A 449 -25.72 15.30 -11.43
CA GLU A 449 -26.24 14.93 -12.76
C GLU A 449 -25.18 14.20 -13.60
N ARG A 450 -23.93 14.66 -13.55
CA ARG A 450 -22.84 14.02 -14.29
C ARG A 450 -22.44 12.67 -13.72
N VAL A 451 -22.48 12.50 -12.40
CA VAL A 451 -22.22 11.20 -11.78
C VAL A 451 -23.30 10.21 -12.18
N ILE A 452 -24.58 10.62 -12.14
CA ILE A 452 -25.72 9.83 -12.60
C ILE A 452 -25.50 9.36 -14.05
N LYS A 453 -25.24 10.30 -14.98
CA LYS A 453 -25.02 9.98 -16.40
C LYS A 453 -23.83 9.06 -16.65
N ASN A 454 -22.74 9.22 -15.90
CA ASN A 454 -21.51 8.46 -16.14
C ASN A 454 -21.53 7.06 -15.51
N LEU A 455 -22.22 6.89 -14.39
CA LEU A 455 -22.26 5.60 -13.69
C LEU A 455 -23.46 4.74 -14.11
N GLY A 456 -24.59 5.34 -14.48
CA GLY A 456 -25.81 4.62 -14.87
C GLY A 456 -26.18 3.56 -13.82
N ASP A 457 -26.30 2.31 -14.25
CA ASP A 457 -26.62 1.15 -13.39
C ASP A 457 -25.58 0.86 -12.28
N ARG A 458 -24.43 1.55 -12.28
CA ARG A 458 -23.37 1.40 -11.27
C ARG A 458 -23.41 2.47 -10.18
N LEU A 459 -24.52 3.20 -10.06
CA LEU A 459 -24.71 4.15 -8.98
C LEU A 459 -24.67 3.42 -7.62
N PRO A 460 -24.11 4.06 -6.58
CA PRO A 460 -24.09 3.48 -5.25
C PRO A 460 -25.51 3.44 -4.67
N SER A 461 -25.77 2.49 -3.77
CA SER A 461 -27.03 2.42 -3.02
C SER A 461 -27.23 3.59 -2.04
N LEU A 462 -26.13 4.22 -1.59
CA LEU A 462 -26.15 5.41 -0.74
C LEU A 462 -25.16 6.45 -1.26
N MET A 463 -25.60 7.70 -1.39
CA MET A 463 -24.77 8.84 -1.78
C MET A 463 -24.58 9.80 -0.60
N ILE A 464 -23.33 10.12 -0.28
CA ILE A 464 -22.94 11.09 0.76
C ILE A 464 -22.46 12.37 0.09
N ILE A 465 -23.03 13.51 0.47
CA ILE A 465 -22.63 14.84 0.02
C ILE A 465 -21.88 15.55 1.15
N ASP A 466 -20.66 16.03 0.91
CA ASP A 466 -19.96 16.95 1.85
C ASP A 466 -20.60 18.33 1.72
N GLY A 467 -21.49 18.66 2.68
CA GLY A 467 -22.33 19.83 2.60
C GLY A 467 -23.48 19.81 3.61
N GLY A 468 -24.15 20.94 3.75
CA GLY A 468 -25.33 21.09 4.61
C GLY A 468 -26.63 20.64 3.93
N LYS A 469 -27.76 21.09 4.50
CA LYS A 469 -29.11 20.77 4.00
C LYS A 469 -29.38 21.34 2.60
N GLY A 470 -28.89 22.54 2.30
CA GLY A 470 -29.09 23.15 0.98
C GLY A 470 -28.42 22.35 -0.15
N GLN A 471 -27.22 21.80 0.10
CA GLN A 471 -26.53 20.94 -0.87
C GLN A 471 -27.25 19.61 -1.06
N LEU A 472 -27.84 19.06 0.01
CA LEU A 472 -28.69 17.87 -0.07
C LEU A 472 -29.90 18.11 -0.98
N GLU A 473 -30.61 19.23 -0.79
CA GLU A 473 -31.78 19.57 -1.61
C GLU A 473 -31.40 19.80 -3.07
N ALA A 474 -30.28 20.48 -3.33
CA ALA A 474 -29.79 20.74 -4.69
C ALA A 474 -29.43 19.44 -5.44
N ALA A 475 -28.73 18.51 -4.78
CA ALA A 475 -28.43 17.21 -5.36
C ALA A 475 -29.69 16.33 -5.47
N GLY A 476 -30.58 16.37 -4.47
CA GLY A 476 -31.85 15.63 -4.48
C GLY A 476 -32.68 15.91 -5.73
N LYS A 477 -32.80 17.19 -6.12
CA LYS A 477 -33.47 17.59 -7.36
C LYS A 477 -32.89 16.90 -8.61
N ALA A 478 -31.57 16.73 -8.69
CA ALA A 478 -30.95 16.01 -9.80
C ALA A 478 -31.30 14.52 -9.81
N PHE A 479 -31.38 13.86 -8.65
CA PHE A 479 -31.77 12.45 -8.60
C PHE A 479 -33.26 12.26 -8.93
N ASP A 480 -34.12 13.17 -8.46
CA ASP A 480 -35.56 13.16 -8.75
C ASP A 480 -35.83 13.34 -10.26
N GLU A 481 -35.16 14.29 -10.91
CA GLU A 481 -35.32 14.56 -12.35
C GLU A 481 -34.89 13.39 -13.24
N TYR A 482 -33.87 12.63 -12.83
CA TYR A 482 -33.41 11.43 -13.54
C TYR A 482 -34.13 10.16 -13.07
N ASN A 483 -35.14 10.29 -12.19
CA ASN A 483 -35.98 9.22 -11.68
C ASN A 483 -35.16 8.07 -11.03
N ILE A 484 -34.08 8.41 -10.34
CA ILE A 484 -33.22 7.45 -9.65
C ILE A 484 -33.83 7.13 -8.28
N LYS A 485 -34.34 5.90 -8.13
CA LYS A 485 -35.05 5.46 -6.91
C LYS A 485 -34.27 4.49 -6.02
N ASP A 486 -33.22 3.86 -6.56
CA ASP A 486 -32.43 2.84 -5.85
C ASP A 486 -31.20 3.41 -5.12
N THR A 487 -31.00 4.73 -5.17
CA THR A 487 -29.93 5.43 -4.44
C THR A 487 -30.53 6.37 -3.41
N ASP A 488 -30.28 6.11 -2.12
CA ASP A 488 -30.58 7.05 -1.06
C ASP A 488 -29.52 8.16 -0.99
N ILE A 489 -29.88 9.37 -0.56
CA ILE A 489 -28.99 10.53 -0.52
C ILE A 489 -28.99 11.15 0.88
N ILE A 490 -27.79 11.41 1.39
CA ILE A 490 -27.56 12.13 2.64
C ILE A 490 -26.50 13.22 2.44
N SER A 491 -26.49 14.22 3.30
CA SER A 491 -25.38 15.16 3.41
C SER A 491 -24.77 15.15 4.80
N ILE A 492 -23.49 15.53 4.90
CA ILE A 492 -22.76 15.63 6.17
C ILE A 492 -22.17 17.03 6.27
N ALA A 493 -22.63 17.80 7.25
CA ALA A 493 -22.07 19.11 7.56
C ALA A 493 -20.92 18.97 8.58
N LYS A 494 -19.94 19.89 8.52
CA LYS A 494 -18.81 19.96 9.46
C LYS A 494 -19.13 20.86 10.66
N LYS A 495 -18.67 20.44 11.85
CA LYS A 495 -18.63 21.20 13.13
C LYS A 495 -19.98 21.67 13.69
N PRO A 496 -20.64 20.86 14.54
CA PRO A 496 -20.37 19.44 14.82
C PRO A 496 -20.71 18.58 13.59
N ASP A 497 -20.08 17.41 13.46
CA ASP A 497 -20.36 16.51 12.34
C ASP A 497 -21.78 15.95 12.46
N ARG A 498 -22.66 16.35 11.53
CA ARG A 498 -24.08 15.96 11.51
C ARG A 498 -24.49 15.47 10.14
N ALA A 499 -25.19 14.33 10.09
CA ALA A 499 -25.79 13.82 8.87
C ALA A 499 -27.25 14.28 8.73
N PHE A 500 -27.60 14.71 7.52
CA PHE A 500 -28.95 15.09 7.12
C PHE A 500 -29.44 14.11 6.05
N ALA A 501 -30.67 13.65 6.18
CA ALA A 501 -31.34 12.83 5.17
C ALA A 501 -32.80 13.31 5.06
N ALA A 502 -33.42 13.17 3.87
CA ALA A 502 -34.80 13.61 3.66
C ALA A 502 -35.81 12.96 4.62
N ARG A 503 -35.52 11.73 5.08
CA ARG A 503 -36.39 10.95 5.97
C ARG A 503 -36.13 11.19 7.46
N LEU A 504 -35.08 11.93 7.81
CA LEU A 504 -34.73 12.20 9.21
C LEU A 504 -35.46 13.45 9.71
N LYS A 505 -36.19 13.31 10.82
CA LYS A 505 -36.86 14.43 11.50
C LYS A 505 -35.88 15.38 12.19
N GLN A 506 -34.74 14.86 12.65
CA GLN A 506 -33.65 15.60 13.26
C GLN A 506 -32.32 15.11 12.69
N PRO A 507 -31.30 15.99 12.58
CA PRO A 507 -29.99 15.59 12.08
C PRO A 507 -29.37 14.53 12.99
N LEU A 508 -28.74 13.53 12.38
CA LEU A 508 -28.05 12.47 13.08
C LEU A 508 -26.67 12.98 13.53
N ASP A 509 -26.41 12.94 14.84
CA ASP A 509 -25.10 13.26 15.39
C ASP A 509 -24.09 12.14 15.07
N LEU A 510 -22.92 12.52 14.57
CA LEU A 510 -21.83 11.62 14.21
C LEU A 510 -20.64 11.70 15.17
N GLU A 511 -20.74 12.44 16.27
CA GLU A 511 -19.66 12.56 17.28
C GLU A 511 -19.60 11.39 18.27
N ASP A 512 -20.56 10.48 18.22
CA ASP A 512 -20.70 9.32 19.10
C ASP A 512 -19.62 8.22 18.96
N ARG A 513 -18.67 8.39 18.03
CA ARG A 513 -17.59 7.43 17.70
C ARG A 513 -18.07 6.01 17.36
N SER A 514 -19.35 5.84 17.06
CA SER A 514 -19.89 4.55 16.64
C SER A 514 -19.28 4.10 15.31
N PRO A 515 -19.20 2.78 15.03
CA PRO A 515 -18.70 2.26 13.76
C PRO A 515 -19.42 2.82 12.53
N SER A 516 -20.74 3.05 12.63
CA SER A 516 -21.56 3.68 11.58
C SER A 516 -21.13 5.12 11.31
N SER A 517 -20.95 5.94 12.36
CA SER A 517 -20.52 7.33 12.22
C SER A 517 -19.10 7.43 11.67
N LEU A 518 -18.20 6.56 12.12
CA LEU A 518 -16.82 6.50 11.63
C LEU A 518 -16.75 6.12 10.15
N LEU A 519 -17.62 5.22 9.67
CA LEU A 519 -17.70 4.86 8.25
C LEU A 519 -18.14 6.05 7.38
N LEU A 520 -19.18 6.77 7.79
CA LEU A 520 -19.66 7.96 7.08
C LEU A 520 -18.59 9.05 7.02
N LYS A 521 -17.94 9.36 8.15
CA LYS A 521 -16.82 10.32 8.22
C LYS A 521 -15.67 9.91 7.31
N LYS A 522 -15.27 8.63 7.33
CA LYS A 522 -14.19 8.09 6.49
C LYS A 522 -14.46 8.27 5.00
N ILE A 523 -15.70 8.06 4.53
CA ILE A 523 -16.05 8.21 3.12
C ILE A 523 -16.07 9.69 2.71
N ARG A 524 -16.66 10.56 3.55
CA ARG A 524 -16.62 12.03 3.35
C ARG A 524 -15.18 12.53 3.27
N ASP A 525 -14.35 12.18 4.24
CA ASP A 525 -12.98 12.67 4.34
C ASP A 525 -12.12 12.19 3.15
N GLU A 526 -12.40 10.99 2.62
CA GLU A 526 -11.76 10.50 1.40
C GLU A 526 -12.20 11.28 0.14
N ALA A 527 -13.49 11.64 0.03
CA ALA A 527 -13.98 12.51 -1.04
C ALA A 527 -13.29 13.89 -1.00
N HIS A 528 -13.25 14.48 0.19
CA HIS A 528 -12.60 15.77 0.45
C HIS A 528 -11.09 15.72 0.14
N ARG A 529 -10.38 14.68 0.61
CA ARG A 529 -8.97 14.46 0.30
C ARG A 529 -8.74 14.33 -1.21
N PHE A 530 -9.64 13.65 -1.91
CA PHE A 530 -9.54 13.44 -3.34
C PHE A 530 -9.75 14.75 -4.13
N ALA A 531 -10.68 15.60 -3.70
CA ALA A 531 -10.87 16.95 -4.25
C ALA A 531 -9.61 17.82 -4.09
N ILE A 532 -9.09 17.94 -2.85
CA ILE A 532 -7.88 18.73 -2.55
C ILE A 532 -6.69 18.28 -3.42
N SER A 533 -6.52 16.96 -3.62
CA SER A 533 -5.41 16.44 -4.41
C SER A 533 -5.45 16.88 -5.88
N PHE A 534 -6.64 17.13 -6.43
CA PHE A 534 -6.81 17.62 -7.79
C PHE A 534 -6.67 19.12 -7.89
N HIS A 535 -7.15 19.88 -6.90
CA HIS A 535 -6.86 21.31 -6.82
C HIS A 535 -5.35 21.58 -6.80
N ARG A 536 -4.60 20.79 -6.04
CA ARG A 536 -3.13 20.89 -6.04
C ARG A 536 -2.55 20.65 -7.43
N LYS A 537 -3.00 19.60 -8.15
CA LYS A 537 -2.54 19.31 -9.52
C LYS A 537 -2.91 20.41 -10.52
N LEU A 538 -4.13 20.96 -10.44
CA LEU A 538 -4.56 22.06 -11.31
C LEU A 538 -3.78 23.33 -11.05
N ARG A 539 -3.54 23.68 -9.78
CA ARG A 539 -2.68 24.81 -9.41
C ARG A 539 -1.26 24.63 -9.92
N ASP A 540 -0.69 23.43 -9.77
CA ASP A 540 0.64 23.09 -10.28
C ASP A 540 0.70 23.17 -11.82
N LYS A 541 -0.40 22.84 -12.52
CA LYS A 541 -0.52 22.94 -13.98
C LYS A 541 -0.75 24.37 -14.47
N ARG A 542 -1.56 25.20 -13.78
CA ARG A 542 -1.79 26.61 -14.12
C ARG A 542 -0.53 27.47 -13.91
N LEU A 543 0.29 27.11 -12.92
CA LEU A 543 1.64 27.65 -12.79
C LEU A 543 2.55 27.28 -13.98
N MET A 544 2.21 26.23 -14.74
CA MET A 544 2.95 25.81 -15.94
C MET A 544 2.45 26.49 -17.22
N GLU A 545 1.13 26.60 -17.44
CA GLU A 545 0.49 27.29 -18.61
C GLU A 545 0.57 28.84 -18.55
N SER A 546 1.50 29.39 -17.76
CA SER A 546 1.73 30.82 -17.61
C SER A 546 2.23 31.46 -18.93
N PRO A 547 1.89 32.73 -19.25
CA PRO A 547 2.48 33.50 -20.36
C PRO A 547 4.01 33.44 -20.42
N LEU A 548 4.66 33.21 -19.28
CA LEU A 548 6.10 32.98 -19.13
C LEU A 548 6.63 31.75 -19.90
N GLU A 549 5.79 30.77 -20.26
CA GLU A 549 6.19 29.59 -21.02
C GLU A 549 6.35 29.87 -22.52
N LYS A 550 5.66 30.90 -23.04
CA LYS A 550 5.80 31.36 -24.43
C LYS A 550 7.12 32.11 -24.66
N ILE A 551 7.81 32.53 -23.59
CA ILE A 551 9.06 33.29 -23.68
C ILE A 551 10.24 32.33 -23.89
N ARG A 552 10.80 32.34 -25.10
CA ARG A 552 11.89 31.47 -25.52
C ARG A 552 13.14 31.69 -24.64
N GLY A 553 13.58 30.64 -23.95
CA GLY A 553 14.76 30.66 -23.06
C GLY A 553 14.48 30.65 -21.55
N ILE A 554 13.20 30.58 -21.15
CA ILE A 554 12.81 30.53 -19.72
C ILE A 554 12.31 29.13 -19.33
N GLY A 555 13.22 28.34 -18.77
CA GLY A 555 12.90 27.02 -18.23
C GLY A 555 12.08 27.06 -16.93
N LYS A 556 11.49 25.92 -16.57
CA LYS A 556 10.62 25.72 -15.38
C LYS A 556 11.20 26.27 -14.06
N LYS A 557 12.52 26.13 -13.86
CA LYS A 557 13.21 26.58 -12.64
C LYS A 557 13.22 28.11 -12.48
N ARG A 558 13.38 28.85 -13.58
CA ARG A 558 13.34 30.31 -13.60
C ARG A 558 11.92 30.82 -13.38
N ARG A 559 10.91 30.22 -14.02
CA ARG A 559 9.49 30.59 -13.84
C ARG A 559 9.04 30.51 -12.38
N LEU A 560 9.36 29.40 -11.70
CA LEU A 560 9.06 29.23 -10.28
C LEU A 560 9.79 30.24 -9.39
N ALA A 561 10.99 30.67 -9.77
CA ALA A 561 11.72 31.69 -9.01
C ALA A 561 11.05 33.07 -9.13
N LEU A 562 10.59 33.46 -10.32
CA LEU A 562 9.84 34.70 -10.54
C LEU A 562 8.52 34.71 -9.76
N LEU A 563 7.72 33.64 -9.87
CA LEU A 563 6.42 33.55 -9.20
C LEU A 563 6.54 33.49 -7.68
N ARG A 564 7.63 32.91 -7.14
CA ARG A 564 7.88 32.94 -5.69
C ARG A 564 8.29 34.32 -5.20
N HIS A 565 8.99 35.09 -6.02
CA HIS A 565 9.48 36.40 -5.64
C HIS A 565 8.40 37.48 -5.76
N PHE A 566 7.66 37.49 -6.87
CA PHE A 566 6.66 38.51 -7.18
C PHE A 566 5.22 38.09 -6.89
N GLY A 567 4.96 36.80 -6.60
CA GLY A 567 3.63 36.31 -6.21
C GLY A 567 2.64 36.10 -7.36
N SER A 568 2.54 37.04 -8.30
CA SER A 568 1.62 36.97 -9.45
C SER A 568 2.28 37.38 -10.78
N ILE A 569 1.62 37.08 -11.91
CA ILE A 569 2.11 37.48 -13.25
C ILE A 569 1.92 39.00 -13.47
N GLU A 570 0.87 39.59 -12.90
CA GLU A 570 0.60 41.02 -12.94
C GLU A 570 1.73 41.82 -12.28
N ASP A 571 2.24 41.33 -11.15
CA ASP A 571 3.32 41.97 -10.40
C ASP A 571 4.65 41.87 -11.14
N ILE A 572 4.90 40.74 -11.83
CA ILE A 572 6.07 40.58 -12.70
C ILE A 572 6.01 41.56 -13.89
N ARG A 573 4.81 41.83 -14.43
CA ARG A 573 4.62 42.78 -15.55
C ARG A 573 4.93 44.23 -15.14
N LYS A 574 4.69 44.57 -13.87
CA LYS A 574 4.92 45.91 -13.29
C LYS A 574 6.34 46.10 -12.74
N ALA A 575 7.07 45.03 -12.48
CA ALA A 575 8.43 45.08 -11.96
C ALA A 575 9.41 45.79 -12.91
N VAL A 576 10.44 46.42 -12.34
CA VAL A 576 11.52 47.06 -13.10
C VAL A 576 12.53 46.00 -13.54
N VAL A 577 13.20 46.22 -14.68
CA VAL A 577 14.19 45.28 -15.25
C VAL A 577 15.25 44.88 -14.22
N ASP A 578 15.74 45.84 -13.43
CA ASP A 578 16.80 45.59 -12.46
C ASP A 578 16.32 44.71 -11.28
N ASP A 579 15.04 44.77 -10.89
CA ASP A 579 14.46 43.90 -9.85
C ASP A 579 14.43 42.43 -10.30
N ILE A 580 14.05 42.20 -11.56
CA ILE A 580 14.04 40.85 -12.15
C ILE A 580 15.47 40.34 -12.34
N ALA A 581 16.41 41.21 -12.75
CA ALA A 581 17.81 40.88 -12.93
C ALA A 581 18.52 40.57 -11.60
N GLY A 582 18.08 41.15 -10.49
CA GLY A 582 18.58 40.89 -9.13
C GLY A 582 18.28 39.48 -8.61
N ILE A 583 17.34 38.75 -9.24
CA ILE A 583 17.02 37.38 -8.84
C ILE A 583 18.13 36.42 -9.27
N LYS A 584 18.60 35.59 -8.33
CA LYS A 584 19.65 34.61 -8.58
C LYS A 584 19.34 33.70 -9.77
N GLY A 585 20.15 33.82 -10.83
CA GLY A 585 20.00 33.06 -12.07
C GLY A 585 19.33 33.80 -13.23
N PHE A 586 19.02 35.09 -13.04
CA PHE A 586 18.60 36.05 -14.07
C PHE A 586 19.74 37.03 -14.37
N ASN A 587 19.70 37.61 -15.57
CA ASN A 587 20.58 38.69 -15.96
C ASN A 587 19.75 39.75 -16.70
N LYS A 588 20.32 40.93 -16.92
CA LYS A 588 19.60 42.07 -17.50
C LYS A 588 18.92 41.73 -18.84
N LYS A 589 19.63 41.02 -19.73
CA LYS A 589 19.09 40.55 -21.02
C LYS A 589 17.90 39.59 -20.91
N ILE A 590 17.85 38.75 -19.87
CA ILE A 590 16.72 37.83 -19.63
C ILE A 590 15.56 38.59 -18.99
N ALA A 591 15.83 39.52 -18.08
CA ALA A 591 14.84 40.37 -17.45
C ALA A 591 14.09 41.25 -18.47
N GLU A 592 14.81 41.86 -19.40
CA GLU A 592 14.23 42.63 -20.52
C GLU A 592 13.30 41.77 -21.38
N LYS A 593 13.74 40.57 -21.77
CA LYS A 593 12.91 39.60 -22.53
C LYS A 593 11.66 39.15 -21.79
N ILE A 594 11.71 39.07 -20.45
CA ILE A 594 10.56 38.71 -19.62
C ILE A 594 9.52 39.83 -19.67
N ILE A 595 9.95 41.06 -19.44
CA ILE A 595 9.05 42.23 -19.45
C ILE A 595 8.46 42.44 -20.85
N GLU A 596 9.29 42.37 -21.89
CA GLU A 596 8.87 42.49 -23.29
C GLU A 596 7.85 41.39 -23.67
N GLY A 597 8.13 40.14 -23.29
CA GLY A 597 7.24 39.00 -23.56
C GLY A 597 5.93 39.02 -22.76
N LEU A 598 5.86 39.76 -21.65
CA LEU A 598 4.66 39.90 -20.81
C LEU A 598 3.83 41.15 -21.12
N ARG A 599 4.43 42.22 -21.63
CA ARG A 599 3.75 43.47 -22.03
C ARG A 599 3.17 43.42 -23.45
N GLY A 600 3.74 42.59 -24.33
CA GLY A 600 3.27 42.44 -25.72
C GLY A 600 3.63 43.65 -26.59
N LYS A 601 3.93 43.43 -27.87
CA LYS A 601 4.15 44.50 -28.85
C LYS A 601 2.82 45.22 -29.12
N ASN A 602 2.52 46.29 -28.38
CA ASN A 602 1.71 47.46 -28.79
C ASN A 602 1.40 48.36 -27.58
N GLU A 603 2.44 48.92 -26.96
CA GLU A 603 2.36 50.18 -26.21
C GLU A 603 3.72 50.89 -26.38
N ILE A 604 3.88 51.53 -27.54
CA ILE A 604 4.78 52.69 -27.75
C ILE A 604 3.88 53.80 -28.30
#